data_AF-A0A507F8T1-F1
#
_entry.id   AF-A0A507F8T1-F1
#
_cell.length_a   1.000
_cell.length_b   1.000
_cell.length_c   1.000
_cell.angle_alpha   90.00
_cell.angle_beta   90.00
_cell.angle_gamma   90.00
#
_symmetry.space_group_name_H-M   'P 1'
#
loop_
_entity.id
_entity.type
_entity.pdbx_description
1 polymer ?
#
loop_
_entity_poly.entity_id
_entity_poly.type
_entity_poly.pdbx_seq_one_letter_code
_entity_poly.pdbx_strand_id
1 'polypeptide(L)'
;MATVPSYRGGRTSLEQSSYRRVSHRLHTTTPHGMPLPGTHLALVGTISLTLPSLISIYYTNLGLSSPLISFSRIYDTFHLTYQPRPKFKLLSRKESIVGHLFHHVDIAHWFGNTYAILSSGYFLDLGLIKTLVLIIGGGVTGAVTHILEWTIKTGPIPIPLVQSEPEPTSLLSDIVTDAQNLFTSIITTTTPAPLRTPERLLPPSTYSLCGASAAAYALTGAEIAAIMWAVKEAWGRKGRSRIGDRDRVKKLVVVALGRLVAVVAQVVASMEPGRRDGQLIIGHGAHLGGFLFGFIVMGFWQARRWV
;
A
#
# COMPACT_ATOMS: atom_id res chain seq x y z
N MET A 1 63.87 -15.31 29.11
CA MET A 1 63.42 -14.21 28.23
C MET A 1 62.88 -14.83 26.95
N ALA A 2 61.56 -14.90 26.83
CA ALA A 2 60.88 -15.51 25.69
C ALA A 2 60.49 -14.43 24.67
N THR A 3 60.91 -14.62 23.42
CA THR A 3 60.63 -13.77 22.26
C THR A 3 59.19 -13.98 21.77
N VAL A 4 58.46 -12.88 21.61
CA VAL A 4 57.11 -12.83 21.02
C VAL A 4 57.21 -12.86 19.49
N PRO A 5 56.45 -13.69 18.75
CA PRO A 5 56.37 -13.57 17.30
C PRO A 5 55.33 -12.52 16.89
N SER A 6 55.74 -11.62 16.00
CA SER A 6 54.88 -10.61 15.37
C SER A 6 53.89 -11.26 14.39
N TYR A 7 52.59 -11.04 14.58
CA TYR A 7 51.56 -11.47 13.64
C TYR A 7 51.41 -10.42 12.52
N ARG A 8 52.10 -10.64 11.39
CA ARG A 8 51.88 -9.88 10.15
C ARG A 8 50.66 -10.47 9.43
N GLY A 9 49.48 -9.91 9.70
CA GLY A 9 48.25 -10.24 9.00
C GLY A 9 48.26 -9.72 7.57
N GLY A 10 48.80 -10.52 6.64
CA GLY A 10 48.63 -10.31 5.21
C GLY A 10 47.17 -10.56 4.81
N ARG A 11 46.35 -9.52 4.77
CA ARG A 11 45.07 -9.55 4.03
C ARG A 11 45.40 -9.69 2.56
N THR A 12 45.17 -10.88 2.05
CA THR A 12 45.41 -11.26 0.65
C THR A 12 44.49 -10.44 -0.27
N SER A 13 45.07 -9.96 -1.36
CA SER A 13 44.44 -9.22 -2.47
C SER A 13 43.26 -9.93 -3.15
N LEU A 14 42.91 -11.14 -2.70
CA LEU A 14 41.82 -11.97 -3.20
C LEU A 14 40.45 -11.60 -2.60
N GLU A 15 40.39 -11.07 -1.37
CA GLU A 15 39.12 -10.64 -0.76
C GLU A 15 38.57 -9.34 -1.39
N GLN A 16 39.44 -8.38 -1.72
CA GLN A 16 39.03 -7.16 -2.43
C GLN A 16 38.63 -7.43 -3.89
N SER A 17 39.27 -8.40 -4.55
CA SER A 17 38.92 -8.85 -5.91
C SER A 17 37.54 -9.52 -5.97
N SER A 18 37.13 -10.21 -4.90
CA SER A 18 35.85 -10.93 -4.85
C SER A 18 34.67 -9.99 -4.56
N TYR A 19 34.89 -8.93 -3.78
CA TYR A 19 33.90 -7.88 -3.57
C TYR A 19 33.63 -7.04 -4.85
N ARG A 20 34.69 -6.75 -5.63
CA ARG A 20 34.56 -6.04 -6.92
C ARG A 20 33.82 -6.82 -7.99
N ARG A 21 33.87 -8.16 -7.96
CA ARG A 21 33.29 -9.02 -9.01
C ARG A 21 31.79 -9.27 -8.86
N VAL A 22 31.23 -9.05 -7.67
CA VAL A 22 29.79 -9.26 -7.39
C VAL A 22 28.99 -7.98 -7.54
N SER A 23 29.57 -6.79 -7.28
CA SER A 23 28.92 -5.55 -7.72
C SER A 23 28.79 -5.56 -9.26
N HIS A 24 29.77 -6.12 -9.98
CA HIS A 24 29.75 -6.25 -11.45
C HIS A 24 28.85 -7.35 -12.04
N ARG A 25 28.25 -8.22 -11.23
CA ARG A 25 27.33 -9.29 -11.73
C ARG A 25 25.87 -9.07 -11.38
N LEU A 26 25.58 -8.06 -10.57
CA LEU A 26 24.25 -7.48 -10.38
C LEU A 26 24.17 -6.04 -10.92
N HIS A 27 25.30 -5.35 -11.14
CA HIS A 27 25.39 -4.21 -12.03
C HIS A 27 26.01 -4.64 -13.35
N THR A 28 25.21 -4.66 -14.41
CA THR A 28 25.72 -4.20 -15.70
C THR A 28 26.27 -2.80 -15.50
N THR A 29 27.59 -2.68 -15.41
CA THR A 29 28.27 -1.39 -15.47
C THR A 29 27.87 -0.71 -16.75
N THR A 30 27.10 0.36 -16.61
CA THR A 30 26.90 1.32 -17.67
C THR A 30 28.03 2.35 -17.60
N PRO A 31 28.85 2.52 -18.66
CA PRO A 31 29.87 3.57 -18.68
C PRO A 31 29.23 4.96 -18.60
N HIS A 32 30.04 5.93 -18.17
CA HIS A 32 29.72 7.35 -18.05
C HIS A 32 28.80 7.86 -19.17
N GLY A 33 27.63 8.38 -18.78
CA GLY A 33 26.67 9.03 -19.68
C GLY A 33 25.37 8.27 -19.98
N MET A 34 25.03 7.20 -19.25
CA MET A 34 23.82 6.41 -19.55
C MET A 34 22.56 6.85 -18.80
N PRO A 35 21.38 6.72 -19.44
CA PRO A 35 20.08 7.03 -18.85
C PRO A 35 19.85 6.23 -17.56
N LEU A 36 19.14 6.84 -16.61
CA LEU A 36 18.73 6.23 -15.35
C LEU A 36 18.24 4.78 -15.58
N PRO A 37 18.74 3.77 -14.84
CA PRO A 37 18.26 2.40 -14.98
C PRO A 37 16.74 2.37 -14.87
N GLY A 38 16.05 1.59 -15.71
CA GLY A 38 14.60 1.74 -15.91
C GLY A 38 13.77 1.73 -14.61
N THR A 39 14.17 0.97 -13.59
CA THR A 39 13.52 1.01 -12.27
C THR A 39 13.65 2.39 -11.61
N HIS A 40 14.81 3.03 -11.66
CA HIS A 40 15.02 4.36 -11.09
C HIS A 40 14.08 5.38 -11.73
N LEU A 41 13.93 5.32 -13.05
CA LEU A 41 12.97 6.18 -13.77
C LEU A 41 11.54 5.94 -13.30
N ALA A 42 11.14 4.67 -13.09
CA ALA A 42 9.83 4.34 -12.55
C ALA A 42 9.62 4.91 -11.14
N LEU A 43 10.62 4.80 -10.26
CA LEU A 43 10.54 5.26 -8.88
C LEU A 43 10.49 6.79 -8.82
N VAL A 44 11.42 7.47 -9.51
CA VAL A 44 11.47 8.94 -9.57
C VAL A 44 10.20 9.49 -10.20
N GLY A 45 9.71 8.88 -11.28
CA GLY A 45 8.45 9.26 -11.91
C GLY A 45 7.27 9.12 -10.95
N THR A 46 7.16 7.98 -10.26
CA THR A 46 6.10 7.73 -9.27
C THR A 46 6.13 8.76 -8.14
N ILE A 47 7.30 9.03 -7.57
CA ILE A 47 7.44 10.02 -6.49
C ILE A 47 7.13 11.42 -7.00
N SER A 48 7.64 11.78 -8.18
CA SER A 48 7.39 13.10 -8.79
C SER A 48 5.90 13.35 -9.00
N LEU A 49 5.14 12.33 -9.41
CA LEU A 49 3.69 12.43 -9.59
C LEU A 49 2.93 12.68 -8.28
N THR A 50 3.51 12.35 -7.12
CA THR A 50 2.89 12.61 -5.81
C THR A 50 3.09 14.04 -5.31
N LEU A 51 4.11 14.75 -5.79
CA LEU A 51 4.50 16.06 -5.29
C LEU A 51 3.45 17.16 -5.53
N PRO A 52 2.81 17.27 -6.71
CA PRO A 52 1.86 18.36 -6.97
C PRO A 52 0.70 18.39 -5.96
N SER A 53 0.17 17.21 -5.59
CA SER A 53 -0.93 17.13 -4.63
C SER A 53 -0.46 17.45 -3.20
N LEU A 54 0.74 16.99 -2.82
CA LEU A 54 1.35 17.31 -1.52
C LEU A 54 1.66 18.80 -1.38
N ILE A 55 2.30 19.41 -2.39
CA ILE A 55 2.58 20.86 -2.41
C ILE A 55 1.29 21.65 -2.30
N SER A 56 0.21 21.20 -2.94
CA SER A 56 -1.09 21.86 -2.89
C SER A 56 -1.74 21.79 -1.50
N ILE A 57 -1.57 20.70 -0.75
CA ILE A 57 -2.03 20.61 0.64
C ILE A 57 -1.26 21.60 1.53
N TYR A 58 0.06 21.70 1.34
CA TYR A 58 0.96 22.46 2.20
C TYR A 58 1.33 23.86 1.64
N TYR A 59 0.56 24.37 0.67
CA TYR A 59 0.95 25.56 -0.09
C TYR A 59 1.16 26.80 0.80
N THR A 60 0.34 26.99 1.82
CA THR A 60 0.47 28.07 2.82
C THR A 60 1.78 27.96 3.60
N ASN A 61 2.13 26.75 4.06
CA ASN A 61 3.37 26.49 4.79
C ASN A 61 4.61 26.69 3.92
N LEU A 62 4.47 26.56 2.61
CA LEU A 62 5.52 26.79 1.62
C LEU A 62 5.60 28.25 1.17
N GLY A 63 4.76 29.14 1.71
CA GLY A 63 4.73 30.55 1.32
C GLY A 63 4.17 30.81 -0.09
N LEU A 64 3.42 29.86 -0.63
CA LEU A 64 2.77 30.01 -1.94
C LEU A 64 1.47 30.80 -1.80
N SER A 65 1.19 31.68 -2.76
CA SER A 65 -0.03 32.49 -2.79
C SER A 65 -1.29 31.67 -3.09
N SER A 66 -1.14 30.53 -3.76
CA SER A 66 -2.23 29.65 -4.18
C SER A 66 -1.72 28.21 -4.38
N PRO A 67 -2.59 27.19 -4.25
CA PRO A 67 -2.18 25.81 -4.48
C PRO A 67 -1.93 25.53 -5.97
N LEU A 68 -1.03 24.59 -6.27
CA LEU A 68 -0.74 24.16 -7.65
C LEU A 68 -1.92 23.44 -8.30
N ILE A 69 -2.66 22.69 -7.49
CA ILE A 69 -3.88 21.96 -7.86
C ILE A 69 -4.96 22.41 -6.88
N SER A 70 -6.13 22.82 -7.40
CA SER A 70 -7.24 23.19 -6.53
C SER A 70 -7.67 22.01 -5.64
N PHE A 71 -8.05 22.31 -4.39
CA PHE A 71 -8.56 21.28 -3.46
C PHE A 71 -9.74 20.51 -4.06
N SER A 72 -10.64 21.16 -4.78
CA SER A 72 -11.75 20.49 -5.50
C SER A 72 -11.25 19.42 -6.46
N ARG A 73 -10.20 19.71 -7.25
CA ARG A 73 -9.61 18.73 -8.18
C ARG A 73 -8.91 17.60 -7.43
N ILE A 74 -8.31 17.88 -6.28
CA ILE A 74 -7.75 16.84 -5.39
C ILE A 74 -8.85 15.88 -4.94
N TYR A 75 -9.95 16.38 -4.38
CA TYR A 75 -11.06 15.53 -3.96
C TYR A 75 -11.72 14.77 -5.13
N ASP A 76 -11.85 15.38 -6.30
CA ASP A 76 -12.52 14.74 -7.44
C ASP A 76 -11.68 13.67 -8.14
N THR A 77 -10.36 13.84 -8.15
CA THR A 77 -9.44 13.05 -9.00
C THR A 77 -8.49 12.17 -8.20
N PHE A 78 -8.14 12.59 -6.99
CA PHE A 78 -7.09 11.96 -6.18
C PHE A 78 -7.64 11.29 -4.91
N HIS A 79 -8.93 11.40 -4.64
CA HIS A 79 -9.62 10.58 -3.66
C HIS A 79 -10.47 9.53 -4.38
N LEU A 80 -10.29 8.28 -3.99
CA LEU A 80 -11.16 7.19 -4.40
C LEU A 80 -12.28 7.07 -3.37
N THR A 81 -13.43 7.67 -3.68
CA THR A 81 -14.56 7.73 -2.76
C THR A 81 -15.66 6.79 -3.23
N TYR A 82 -16.14 5.92 -2.34
CA TYR A 82 -17.16 4.94 -2.65
C TYR A 82 -18.13 4.75 -1.48
N GLN A 83 -19.32 4.31 -1.83
CA GLN A 83 -20.40 4.01 -0.92
C GLN A 83 -20.74 2.53 -1.06
N PRO A 84 -20.48 1.67 -0.06
CA PRO A 84 -20.78 0.24 -0.16
C PRO A 84 -22.28 -0.08 0.02
N ARG A 85 -23.05 0.80 0.67
CA ARG A 85 -24.46 0.61 1.01
C ARG A 85 -25.33 1.81 0.64
N PRO A 86 -26.62 1.64 0.34
CA PRO A 86 -27.36 0.38 0.26
C PRO A 86 -27.06 -0.44 -1.01
N LYS A 87 -26.51 0.21 -2.05
CA LYS A 87 -25.90 -0.43 -3.21
C LYS A 87 -24.50 0.14 -3.39
N PHE A 88 -23.56 -0.69 -3.82
CA PHE A 88 -22.22 -0.22 -4.14
C PHE A 88 -22.30 0.89 -5.20
N LYS A 89 -21.73 2.05 -4.88
CA LYS A 89 -21.63 3.19 -5.78
C LYS A 89 -20.24 3.79 -5.68
N LEU A 90 -19.53 3.85 -6.79
CA LEU A 90 -18.35 4.68 -6.90
C LEU A 90 -18.79 6.15 -7.00
N LEU A 91 -18.40 6.97 -6.04
CA LEU A 91 -18.79 8.38 -5.95
C LEU A 91 -17.77 9.29 -6.64
N SER A 92 -16.50 8.91 -6.61
CA SER A 92 -15.44 9.60 -7.33
C SER A 92 -15.42 9.22 -8.82
N ARG A 93 -14.65 9.97 -9.61
CA ARG A 93 -14.48 9.67 -11.04
C ARG A 93 -13.67 8.39 -11.24
N LYS A 94 -13.84 7.69 -12.36
CA LYS A 94 -13.15 6.42 -12.62
C LYS A 94 -11.63 6.56 -12.62
N GLU A 95 -11.13 7.73 -13.03
CA GLU A 95 -9.70 8.06 -13.04
C GLU A 95 -9.11 8.05 -11.63
N SER A 96 -9.93 8.26 -10.59
CA SER A 96 -9.48 8.22 -9.19
C SER A 96 -8.97 6.86 -8.75
N ILE A 97 -9.35 5.76 -9.43
CA ILE A 97 -8.80 4.41 -9.19
C ILE A 97 -7.28 4.38 -9.39
N VAL A 98 -6.75 5.23 -10.27
CA VAL A 98 -5.31 5.40 -10.47
C VAL A 98 -4.81 6.68 -9.81
N GLY A 99 -5.60 7.76 -9.88
CA GLY A 99 -5.25 9.05 -9.30
C GLY A 99 -4.94 8.99 -7.81
N HIS A 100 -5.66 8.17 -7.04
CA HIS A 100 -5.44 8.05 -5.60
C HIS A 100 -4.03 7.59 -5.21
N LEU A 101 -3.33 6.90 -6.12
CA LEU A 101 -1.96 6.43 -5.93
C LEU A 101 -0.96 7.59 -5.82
N PHE A 102 -1.31 8.74 -6.39
CA PHE A 102 -0.43 9.90 -6.46
C PHE A 102 -0.82 10.99 -5.45
N HIS A 103 -1.53 10.59 -4.40
CA HIS A 103 -1.95 11.46 -3.33
C HIS A 103 -1.68 10.86 -1.97
N HIS A 104 -1.45 11.69 -0.97
CA HIS A 104 -1.11 11.30 0.38
C HIS A 104 -1.84 12.19 1.36
N VAL A 105 -2.24 11.63 2.49
CA VAL A 105 -2.98 12.35 3.54
C VAL A 105 -2.12 13.44 4.16
N ASP A 106 -0.85 13.13 4.40
CA ASP A 106 0.10 14.02 5.05
C ASP A 106 1.54 13.71 4.64
N ILE A 107 2.47 14.58 5.05
CA ILE A 107 3.90 14.44 4.79
C ILE A 107 4.50 13.18 5.41
N ALA A 108 4.06 12.75 6.60
CA ALA A 108 4.62 11.58 7.26
C ALA A 108 4.24 10.29 6.51
N HIS A 109 3.00 10.19 6.04
CA HIS A 109 2.49 9.14 5.17
C HIS A 109 3.24 9.12 3.84
N TRP A 110 3.49 10.30 3.25
CA TRP A 110 4.29 10.43 2.04
C TRP A 110 5.73 9.93 2.23
N PHE A 111 6.40 10.31 3.33
CA PHE A 111 7.75 9.83 3.63
C PHE A 111 7.79 8.31 3.83
N GLY A 112 6.83 7.75 4.57
CA GLY A 112 6.74 6.31 4.80
C GLY A 112 6.58 5.51 3.50
N ASN A 113 5.66 5.92 2.64
CA ASN A 113 5.45 5.28 1.34
C ASN A 113 6.65 5.48 0.41
N THR A 114 7.23 6.67 0.36
CA THR A 114 8.40 6.98 -0.47
C THR A 114 9.61 6.13 -0.06
N TYR A 115 9.87 6.01 1.24
CA TYR A 115 10.93 5.15 1.75
C TYR A 115 10.71 3.68 1.38
N ALA A 116 9.48 3.17 1.54
CA ALA A 116 9.15 1.80 1.16
C ALA A 116 9.33 1.57 -0.36
N ILE A 117 8.79 2.46 -1.19
CA ILE A 117 8.91 2.41 -2.66
C ILE A 117 10.37 2.42 -3.09
N LEU A 118 11.18 3.35 -2.56
CA LEU A 118 12.60 3.45 -2.90
C LEU A 118 13.36 2.22 -2.42
N SER A 119 13.22 1.84 -1.15
CA SER A 119 14.03 0.77 -0.57
C SER A 119 13.74 -0.60 -1.20
N SER A 120 12.47 -0.96 -1.39
CA SER A 120 12.10 -2.21 -2.08
C SER A 120 12.36 -2.10 -3.59
N GLY A 121 12.11 -0.94 -4.20
CA GLY A 121 12.35 -0.72 -5.63
C GLY A 121 13.82 -0.86 -6.01
N TYR A 122 14.74 -0.25 -5.25
CA TYR A 122 16.18 -0.37 -5.46
C TYR A 122 16.69 -1.79 -5.23
N PHE A 123 16.14 -2.51 -4.25
CA PHE A 123 16.49 -3.91 -4.03
C PHE A 123 16.11 -4.79 -5.22
N LEU A 124 14.95 -4.52 -5.80
CA LEU A 124 14.36 -5.35 -6.85
C LEU A 124 14.98 -5.14 -8.24
N ASP A 125 15.31 -3.89 -8.59
CA ASP A 125 15.92 -3.47 -9.87
C ASP A 125 15.40 -4.24 -11.11
N LEU A 126 14.10 -4.14 -11.37
CA LEU A 126 13.38 -4.96 -12.35
C LEU A 126 13.33 -4.35 -13.77
N GLY A 127 13.83 -3.14 -13.95
CA GLY A 127 13.59 -2.30 -15.11
C GLY A 127 12.23 -1.59 -15.06
N LEU A 128 12.03 -0.65 -15.99
CA LEU A 128 10.90 0.31 -16.00
C LEU A 128 9.55 -0.40 -15.97
N ILE A 129 9.29 -1.25 -16.97
CA ILE A 129 7.96 -1.85 -17.18
C ILE A 129 7.54 -2.71 -16.00
N LYS A 130 8.42 -3.59 -15.50
CA LYS A 130 8.10 -4.46 -14.37
C LYS A 130 7.88 -3.68 -13.08
N THR A 131 8.67 -2.64 -12.83
CA THR A 131 8.44 -1.75 -11.68
C THR A 131 7.11 -1.02 -11.79
N LEU A 132 6.74 -0.49 -12.98
CA LEU A 132 5.44 0.15 -13.19
C LEU A 132 4.26 -0.81 -13.01
N VAL A 133 4.39 -2.06 -13.49
CA VAL A 133 3.36 -3.10 -13.28
C VAL A 133 3.14 -3.36 -11.79
N LEU A 134 4.20 -3.43 -10.97
CA LEU A 134 4.06 -3.60 -9.53
C LEU A 134 3.40 -2.39 -8.86
N ILE A 135 3.80 -1.17 -9.23
CA ILE A 135 3.28 0.07 -8.64
C ILE A 135 1.81 0.26 -9.01
N ILE A 136 1.48 0.28 -10.30
CA ILE A 136 0.13 0.56 -10.79
C ILE A 136 -0.79 -0.63 -10.48
N GLY A 137 -0.36 -1.84 -10.82
CA GLY A 137 -1.15 -3.05 -10.59
C GLY A 137 -1.41 -3.30 -9.11
N GLY A 138 -0.37 -3.20 -8.29
CA GLY A 138 -0.49 -3.33 -6.83
C GLY A 138 -1.38 -2.25 -6.22
N GLY A 139 -1.25 -1.01 -6.71
CA GLY A 139 -2.12 0.10 -6.37
C GLY A 139 -3.61 -0.18 -6.60
N VAL A 140 -3.96 -0.56 -7.83
CA VAL A 140 -5.34 -0.89 -8.23
C VAL A 140 -5.85 -2.13 -7.49
N THR A 141 -5.05 -3.20 -7.39
CA THR A 141 -5.47 -4.40 -6.66
C THR A 141 -5.73 -4.10 -5.19
N GLY A 142 -4.88 -3.31 -4.54
CA GLY A 142 -5.12 -2.88 -3.17
C GLY A 142 -6.42 -2.09 -3.02
N ALA A 143 -6.68 -1.12 -3.91
CA ALA A 143 -7.93 -0.37 -3.89
C ALA A 143 -9.16 -1.27 -3.99
N VAL A 144 -9.13 -2.24 -4.92
CA VAL A 144 -10.21 -3.23 -5.09
C VAL A 144 -10.35 -4.11 -3.85
N THR A 145 -9.25 -4.61 -3.28
CA THR A 145 -9.30 -5.42 -2.06
C THR A 145 -9.89 -4.66 -0.88
N HIS A 146 -9.57 -3.37 -0.72
CA HIS A 146 -10.16 -2.52 0.31
C HIS A 146 -11.66 -2.32 0.13
N ILE A 147 -12.09 -2.04 -1.10
CA ILE A 147 -13.52 -1.93 -1.43
C ILE A 147 -14.26 -3.22 -1.11
N LEU A 148 -13.70 -4.37 -1.51
CA LEU A 148 -14.30 -5.68 -1.25
C LEU A 148 -14.37 -5.98 0.25
N GLU A 149 -13.28 -5.75 0.99
CA GLU A 149 -13.23 -5.95 2.44
C GLU A 149 -14.36 -5.18 3.13
N TRP A 150 -14.51 -3.89 2.83
CA TRP A 150 -15.54 -3.07 3.46
C TRP A 150 -16.93 -3.44 2.98
N THR A 151 -17.12 -3.73 1.71
CA THR A 151 -18.41 -4.21 1.18
C THR A 151 -18.88 -5.49 1.89
N ILE A 152 -17.96 -6.43 2.16
CA ILE A 152 -18.25 -7.68 2.87
C ILE A 152 -18.50 -7.42 4.36
N LYS A 153 -17.61 -6.67 5.04
CA LYS A 153 -17.72 -6.36 6.47
C LYS A 153 -18.99 -5.58 6.79
N THR A 154 -19.39 -4.67 5.91
CA THR A 154 -20.66 -3.95 5.99
C THR A 154 -21.73 -4.72 5.23
N GLY A 155 -21.93 -6.02 5.49
CA GLY A 155 -22.85 -6.89 4.75
C GLY A 155 -24.28 -6.32 4.54
N PRO A 156 -25.13 -6.93 3.70
CA PRO A 156 -26.45 -6.37 3.40
C PRO A 156 -27.26 -6.16 4.69
N ILE A 157 -27.72 -4.92 4.93
CA ILE A 157 -28.92 -4.73 5.76
C ILE A 157 -30.06 -5.33 4.93
N PRO A 158 -30.92 -6.20 5.49
CA PRO A 158 -32.12 -6.63 4.78
C PRO A 158 -32.91 -5.38 4.40
N ILE A 159 -33.08 -5.18 3.09
CA ILE A 159 -33.74 -4.04 2.46
C ILE A 159 -35.16 -3.91 3.02
N PRO A 160 -35.58 -2.77 3.59
CA PRO A 160 -36.93 -2.29 3.42
C PRO A 160 -36.93 -1.34 2.23
N LEU A 161 -37.89 -1.51 1.34
CA LEU A 161 -38.03 -0.82 0.06
C LEU A 161 -37.81 0.70 0.14
N VAL A 162 -37.15 1.20 -0.91
CA VAL A 162 -37.18 2.56 -1.47
C VAL A 162 -38.25 3.47 -0.86
N GLN A 163 -37.83 4.58 -0.23
CA GLN A 163 -38.58 5.83 -0.23
C GLN A 163 -37.63 7.02 -0.07
N SER A 164 -37.96 8.10 -0.78
CA SER A 164 -37.25 9.38 -0.93
C SER A 164 -36.51 9.87 0.31
N GLU A 165 -35.29 10.38 0.11
CA GLU A 165 -34.50 11.06 1.15
C GLU A 165 -35.37 12.11 1.88
N PRO A 166 -35.56 11.99 3.20
CA PRO A 166 -36.23 13.01 3.98
C PRO A 166 -35.25 14.15 4.30
N GLU A 167 -35.80 15.36 4.46
CA GLU A 167 -35.07 16.55 4.91
C GLU A 167 -34.22 16.32 6.18
N PRO A 168 -33.14 17.10 6.39
CA PRO A 168 -32.24 16.92 7.52
C PRO A 168 -32.95 17.12 8.86
N THR A 169 -33.29 16.02 9.52
CA THR A 169 -33.79 15.95 10.90
C THR A 169 -32.63 15.73 11.88
N SER A 170 -32.84 15.94 13.18
CA SER A 170 -31.89 15.56 14.26
C SER A 170 -31.98 14.06 14.61
N LEU A 171 -30.95 13.46 15.24
CA LEU A 171 -30.97 12.04 15.66
C LEU A 171 -32.15 11.75 16.60
N LEU A 172 -32.46 12.69 17.50
CA LEU A 172 -33.57 12.61 18.43
C LEU A 172 -34.93 12.59 17.71
N SER A 173 -35.10 13.43 16.68
CA SER A 173 -36.32 13.40 15.86
C SER A 173 -36.48 12.09 15.08
N ASP A 174 -35.39 11.49 14.60
CA ASP A 174 -35.47 10.20 13.89
C ASP A 174 -35.86 9.06 14.83
N ILE A 175 -35.34 9.05 16.07
CA ILE A 175 -35.74 8.08 17.11
C ILE A 175 -37.23 8.23 17.42
N VAL A 176 -37.71 9.47 17.55
CA VAL A 176 -39.13 9.75 17.83
C VAL A 176 -40.00 9.32 16.65
N THR A 177 -39.61 9.63 15.42
CA THR A 177 -40.34 9.24 14.20
C THR A 177 -40.34 7.72 14.00
N ASP A 178 -39.23 7.04 14.25
CA ASP A 178 -39.14 5.59 14.20
C ASP A 178 -40.02 4.91 15.25
N ALA A 179 -40.02 5.43 16.48
CA ALA A 179 -40.88 4.95 17.54
C ALA A 179 -42.36 5.15 17.20
N GLN A 180 -42.72 6.31 16.65
CA GLN A 180 -44.08 6.60 16.18
C GLN A 180 -44.49 5.65 15.04
N ASN A 181 -43.65 5.48 14.03
CA ASN A 181 -43.94 4.60 12.89
C ASN A 181 -44.10 3.14 13.32
N LEU A 182 -43.24 2.67 14.22
CA LEU A 182 -43.34 1.32 14.78
C LEU A 182 -44.63 1.16 15.59
N PHE A 183 -44.93 2.13 16.45
CA PHE A 183 -46.14 2.10 17.27
C PHE A 183 -47.42 2.14 16.42
N THR A 184 -47.47 3.01 15.42
CA THR A 184 -48.58 3.07 14.46
C THR A 184 -48.72 1.73 13.73
N SER A 185 -47.64 1.13 13.24
CA SER A 185 -47.68 -0.15 12.52
C SER A 185 -48.25 -1.30 13.36
N ILE A 186 -47.94 -1.31 14.66
CA ILE A 186 -48.47 -2.30 15.61
C ILE A 186 -49.97 -2.09 15.79
N ILE A 187 -50.43 -0.85 15.93
CA ILE A 187 -51.85 -0.53 16.13
C ILE A 187 -52.66 -0.78 14.86
N THR A 188 -52.13 -0.44 13.69
CA THR A 188 -52.85 -0.55 12.41
C THR A 188 -52.64 -1.90 11.73
N THR A 189 -51.86 -2.82 12.32
CA THR A 189 -51.48 -4.11 11.71
C THR A 189 -50.93 -3.97 10.28
N THR A 190 -50.29 -2.84 10.00
CA THR A 190 -49.64 -2.59 8.71
C THR A 190 -48.16 -2.89 8.81
N THR A 191 -47.52 -3.14 7.68
CA THR A 191 -46.06 -3.28 7.65
C THR A 191 -45.39 -1.97 8.10
N PRO A 192 -44.48 -1.99 9.10
CA PRO A 192 -43.80 -0.79 9.55
C PRO A 192 -43.00 -0.13 8.43
N ALA A 193 -42.99 1.21 8.44
CA ALA A 193 -42.08 1.98 7.61
C ALA A 193 -40.62 1.66 8.00
N PRO A 194 -39.65 1.81 7.06
CA PRO A 194 -38.23 1.60 7.35
C PRO A 194 -37.76 2.50 8.51
N LEU A 195 -37.03 1.93 9.47
CA LEU A 195 -36.44 2.68 10.59
C LEU A 195 -35.23 3.50 10.10
N ARG A 196 -35.17 4.79 10.44
CA ARG A 196 -34.11 5.75 10.05
C ARG A 196 -32.92 5.75 11.03
N THR A 197 -33.17 5.44 12.29
CA THR A 197 -32.19 5.44 13.39
C THR A 197 -31.05 4.43 13.18
N PRO A 198 -31.30 3.18 12.72
CA PRO A 198 -30.22 2.24 12.42
C PRO A 198 -29.30 2.74 11.31
N GLU A 199 -29.85 3.43 10.29
CA GLU A 199 -29.09 3.94 9.16
C GLU A 199 -28.12 5.06 9.57
N ARG A 200 -28.51 5.86 10.58
CA ARG A 200 -27.69 6.95 11.13
C ARG A 200 -26.68 6.51 12.20
N LEU A 201 -26.96 5.40 12.89
CA LEU A 201 -26.09 4.78 13.90
C LEU A 201 -25.06 3.81 13.28
N LEU A 202 -25.15 3.52 11.98
CA LEU A 202 -24.18 2.70 11.27
C LEU A 202 -22.98 3.54 10.78
N PRO A 203 -21.77 2.94 10.68
CA PRO A 203 -20.55 3.63 10.25
C PRO A 203 -20.74 4.31 8.88
N PRO A 204 -19.93 5.35 8.56
CA PRO A 204 -20.17 6.26 7.45
C PRO A 204 -20.55 5.52 6.16
N SER A 205 -21.62 6.00 5.51
CA SER A 205 -22.12 5.45 4.24
C SER A 205 -21.09 5.58 3.11
N THR A 206 -20.10 6.46 3.29
CA THR A 206 -19.09 6.79 2.31
C THR A 206 -17.68 6.62 2.88
N TYR A 207 -16.83 5.96 2.12
CA TYR A 207 -15.43 5.69 2.43
C TYR A 207 -14.56 6.41 1.40
N SER A 208 -13.43 6.96 1.84
CA SER A 208 -12.44 7.59 0.97
C SER A 208 -11.08 6.93 1.14
N LEU A 209 -10.53 6.43 0.03
CA LEU A 209 -9.18 5.90 -0.05
C LEU A 209 -8.29 6.92 -0.76
N CYS A 210 -7.13 7.18 -0.17
CA CYS A 210 -6.04 7.92 -0.79
C CYS A 210 -4.72 7.30 -0.36
N GLY A 211 -3.66 7.49 -1.15
CA GLY A 211 -2.34 6.94 -0.83
C GLY A 211 -1.78 6.03 -1.91
N ALA A 212 -0.46 6.11 -2.06
CA ALA A 212 0.35 5.12 -2.76
C ALA A 212 0.57 3.83 -1.95
N SER A 213 -0.01 3.68 -0.75
CA SER A 213 0.41 2.61 0.18
C SER A 213 0.24 1.23 -0.43
N ALA A 214 -0.87 0.94 -1.13
CA ALA A 214 -1.01 -0.33 -1.84
C ALA A 214 0.15 -0.62 -2.84
N ALA A 215 0.63 0.40 -3.55
CA ALA A 215 1.78 0.28 -4.45
C ALA A 215 3.10 0.03 -3.69
N ALA A 216 3.31 0.70 -2.56
CA ALA A 216 4.47 0.48 -1.70
C ALA A 216 4.51 -0.96 -1.15
N TYR A 217 3.36 -1.47 -0.73
CA TYR A 217 3.23 -2.84 -0.24
C TYR A 217 3.39 -3.88 -1.36
N ALA A 218 2.99 -3.58 -2.59
CA ALA A 218 3.28 -4.45 -3.73
C ALA A 218 4.77 -4.60 -4.00
N LEU A 219 5.55 -3.51 -3.94
CA LEU A 219 7.01 -3.62 -4.03
C LEU A 219 7.59 -4.43 -2.86
N THR A 220 7.06 -4.24 -1.65
CA THR A 220 7.48 -5.02 -0.47
C THR A 220 7.16 -6.51 -0.63
N GLY A 221 5.97 -6.86 -1.11
CA GLY A 221 5.58 -8.26 -1.38
C GLY A 221 6.45 -8.90 -2.45
N ALA A 222 6.77 -8.17 -3.51
CA ALA A 222 7.69 -8.62 -4.54
C ALA A 222 9.11 -8.83 -3.99
N GLU A 223 9.61 -7.94 -3.14
CA GLU A 223 10.91 -8.08 -2.47
C GLU A 223 10.95 -9.37 -1.64
N ILE A 224 9.94 -9.63 -0.81
CA ILE A 224 9.87 -10.86 0.00
C ILE A 224 9.87 -12.11 -0.88
N ALA A 225 9.05 -12.14 -1.94
CA ALA A 225 9.03 -13.26 -2.87
C ALA A 225 10.40 -13.50 -3.54
N ALA A 226 11.09 -12.42 -3.92
CA ALA A 226 12.44 -12.50 -4.49
C ALA A 226 13.46 -13.07 -3.50
N ILE A 227 13.39 -12.63 -2.24
CA ILE A 227 14.26 -13.15 -1.18
C ILE A 227 13.99 -14.63 -0.93
N MET A 228 12.73 -15.03 -0.79
CA MET A 228 12.35 -16.43 -0.60
C MET A 228 12.88 -17.31 -1.73
N TRP A 229 12.81 -16.82 -2.97
CA TRP A 229 13.36 -17.53 -4.12
C TRP A 229 14.89 -17.64 -4.06
N ALA A 230 15.59 -16.56 -3.73
CA ALA A 230 17.05 -16.57 -3.56
C ALA A 230 17.51 -17.54 -2.46
N VAL A 231 16.76 -17.62 -1.35
CA VAL A 231 17.00 -18.59 -0.27
C VAL A 231 16.80 -20.02 -0.77
N LYS A 232 15.70 -20.29 -1.49
CA LYS A 232 15.43 -21.59 -2.11
C LYS A 232 16.54 -22.02 -3.07
N GLU A 233 17.00 -21.13 -3.95
CA GLU A 233 18.10 -21.41 -4.89
C GLU A 233 19.40 -21.73 -4.16
N ALA A 234 19.73 -20.97 -3.11
CA ALA A 234 20.92 -21.20 -2.31
C ALA A 234 20.88 -22.56 -1.59
N TRP A 235 19.70 -23.00 -1.15
CA TRP A 235 19.51 -24.31 -0.50
C TRP A 235 19.48 -25.48 -1.49
N GLY A 236 18.94 -25.27 -2.70
CA GLY A 236 18.79 -26.29 -3.75
C GLY A 236 20.10 -26.69 -4.42
N ARG A 237 21.14 -25.86 -4.35
CA ARG A 237 22.50 -26.20 -4.83
C ARG A 237 23.19 -27.17 -3.86
N LYS A 238 22.77 -28.44 -3.88
CA LYS A 238 23.47 -29.54 -3.19
C LYS A 238 24.95 -29.55 -3.59
N GLY A 239 25.84 -29.41 -2.61
CA GLY A 239 27.26 -29.84 -2.72
C GLY A 239 28.34 -28.76 -2.80
N ARG A 240 28.03 -27.46 -2.87
CA ARG A 240 29.07 -26.40 -2.85
C ARG A 240 28.65 -25.16 -2.05
N SER A 241 28.21 -25.31 -0.81
CA SER A 241 28.02 -24.12 0.05
C SER A 241 29.39 -23.59 0.48
N ARG A 242 29.97 -22.66 -0.29
CA ARG A 242 31.03 -21.79 0.23
C ARG A 242 30.46 -21.03 1.43
N ILE A 243 31.27 -20.83 2.47
CA ILE A 243 30.92 -20.08 3.69
C ILE A 243 30.22 -18.73 3.35
N GLY A 244 30.62 -18.08 2.25
CA GLY A 244 30.01 -16.84 1.76
C GLY A 244 28.54 -16.94 1.32
N ASP A 245 28.05 -18.09 0.85
CA ASP A 245 26.64 -18.27 0.48
C ASP A 245 25.74 -18.38 1.72
N ARG A 246 26.23 -18.99 2.81
CA ARG A 246 25.48 -19.09 4.07
C ARG A 246 25.33 -17.72 4.74
N ASP A 247 26.39 -16.92 4.77
CA ASP A 247 26.33 -15.57 5.34
C ASP A 247 25.46 -14.63 4.50
N ARG A 248 25.47 -14.79 3.17
CA ARG A 248 24.56 -14.08 2.28
C ARG A 248 23.09 -14.44 2.54
N VAL A 249 22.77 -15.73 2.66
CA VAL A 249 21.42 -16.19 3.00
C VAL A 249 20.97 -15.66 4.35
N LYS A 250 21.83 -15.72 5.38
CA LYS A 250 21.53 -15.15 6.71
C LYS A 250 21.17 -13.67 6.62
N LYS A 251 21.97 -12.87 5.90
CA LYS A 251 21.68 -11.44 5.72
C LYS A 251 20.35 -11.19 5.02
N LEU A 252 20.05 -11.94 3.96
CA LEU A 252 18.78 -11.82 3.24
C LEU A 252 17.58 -12.22 4.10
N VAL A 253 17.70 -13.29 4.90
CA VAL A 253 16.66 -13.71 5.84
C VAL A 253 16.42 -12.65 6.92
N VAL A 254 17.48 -12.05 7.47
CA VAL A 254 17.35 -10.96 8.45
C VAL A 254 16.65 -9.74 7.83
N VAL A 255 16.99 -9.37 6.60
CA VAL A 255 16.32 -8.26 5.89
C VAL A 255 14.85 -8.59 5.66
N ALA A 256 14.52 -9.79 5.16
CA ALA A 256 13.14 -10.22 4.95
C ALA A 256 12.34 -10.22 6.26
N LEU A 257 12.92 -10.72 7.35
CA LEU A 257 12.28 -10.74 8.66
C LEU A 257 12.03 -9.32 9.17
N GLY A 258 13.02 -8.43 9.06
CA GLY A 258 12.86 -7.02 9.44
C GLY A 258 11.74 -6.32 8.65
N ARG A 259 11.64 -6.59 7.34
CA ARG A 259 10.58 -6.07 6.49
C ARG A 259 9.21 -6.66 6.82
N LEU A 260 9.14 -7.96 7.07
CA LEU A 260 7.91 -8.62 7.50
C LEU A 260 7.42 -8.08 8.85
N VAL A 261 8.33 -7.89 9.81
CA VAL A 261 8.00 -7.27 11.10
C VAL A 261 7.49 -5.84 10.91
N ALA A 262 8.09 -5.04 10.02
CA ALA A 262 7.59 -3.70 9.72
C ALA A 262 6.17 -3.71 9.11
N VAL A 263 5.90 -4.65 8.19
CA VAL A 263 4.56 -4.86 7.62
C VAL A 263 3.56 -5.25 8.70
N VAL A 264 3.90 -6.22 9.55
CA VAL A 264 3.03 -6.68 10.65
C VAL A 264 2.80 -5.55 11.65
N ALA A 265 3.84 -4.82 12.04
CA ALA A 265 3.73 -3.69 12.96
C ALA A 265 2.82 -2.59 12.39
N GLN A 266 2.90 -2.29 11.09
CA GLN A 266 2.00 -1.34 10.46
C GLN A 266 0.56 -1.85 10.39
N VAL A 267 0.35 -3.14 10.11
CA VAL A 267 -0.99 -3.77 10.17
C VAL A 267 -1.55 -3.70 11.58
N VAL A 268 -0.79 -4.07 12.60
CA VAL A 268 -1.17 -4.06 14.02
C VAL A 268 -1.44 -2.64 14.52
N ALA A 269 -0.56 -1.68 14.23
CA ALA A 269 -0.75 -0.27 14.57
C ALA A 269 -1.99 0.33 13.88
N SER A 270 -2.37 -0.20 12.71
CA SER A 270 -3.61 0.17 12.04
C SER A 270 -4.83 -0.51 12.66
N MET A 271 -4.66 -1.60 13.43
CA MET A 271 -5.73 -2.34 14.12
C MET A 271 -6.03 -1.80 15.53
N GLU A 272 -5.23 -0.85 16.04
CA GLU A 272 -5.47 -0.26 17.37
C GLU A 272 -6.81 0.52 17.41
N PRO A 273 -7.72 0.22 18.37
CA PRO A 273 -9.09 0.75 18.40
C PRO A 273 -9.23 2.27 18.49
N GLY A 274 -8.17 3.01 18.84
CA GLY A 274 -8.20 4.46 19.07
C GLY A 274 -7.87 5.35 17.85
N ARG A 275 -7.59 4.76 16.68
CA ARG A 275 -7.25 5.52 15.44
C ARG A 275 -8.39 5.53 14.41
N ARG A 276 -9.59 5.11 14.83
CA ARG A 276 -10.81 5.01 14.01
C ARG A 276 -11.56 6.34 13.83
N ASP A 277 -11.08 7.41 14.42
CA ASP A 277 -11.78 8.70 14.42
C ASP A 277 -11.42 9.51 13.18
N GLY A 278 -11.98 9.12 12.02
CA GLY A 278 -11.93 9.90 10.80
C GLY A 278 -12.55 9.21 9.58
N GLN A 279 -13.08 10.00 8.64
CA GLN A 279 -13.58 9.56 7.32
C GLN A 279 -12.48 8.98 6.40
N LEU A 280 -11.22 9.02 6.84
CA LEU A 280 -10.03 8.52 6.15
C LEU A 280 -9.59 7.22 6.81
N ILE A 281 -10.02 6.09 6.25
CA ILE A 281 -9.60 4.77 6.71
C ILE A 281 -8.32 4.40 5.96
N ILE A 282 -7.20 4.29 6.68
CA ILE A 282 -6.00 3.66 6.14
C ILE A 282 -6.33 2.19 5.92
N GLY A 283 -6.48 1.81 4.65
CA GLY A 283 -7.09 0.53 4.30
C GLY A 283 -6.19 -0.68 4.54
N HIS A 284 -6.48 -1.46 5.58
CA HIS A 284 -5.85 -2.78 5.81
C HIS A 284 -5.93 -3.66 4.57
N GLY A 285 -7.10 -3.76 3.94
CA GLY A 285 -7.28 -4.47 2.68
C GLY A 285 -6.47 -3.88 1.53
N ALA A 286 -6.20 -2.58 1.51
CA ALA A 286 -5.37 -1.97 0.48
C ALA A 286 -3.90 -2.41 0.59
N HIS A 287 -3.36 -2.41 1.81
CA HIS A 287 -2.00 -2.89 2.07
C HIS A 287 -1.86 -4.37 1.76
N LEU A 288 -2.81 -5.20 2.23
CA LEU A 288 -2.80 -6.64 2.01
C LEU A 288 -2.95 -6.99 0.52
N GLY A 289 -3.90 -6.35 -0.18
CA GLY A 289 -4.13 -6.57 -1.60
C GLY A 289 -2.91 -6.22 -2.45
N GLY A 290 -2.28 -5.07 -2.17
CA GLY A 290 -1.03 -4.67 -2.80
C GLY A 290 0.10 -5.68 -2.54
N PHE A 291 0.32 -6.05 -1.27
CA PHE A 291 1.36 -7.02 -0.89
C PHE A 291 1.19 -8.36 -1.62
N LEU A 292 -0.01 -8.93 -1.59
CA LEU A 292 -0.29 -10.22 -2.22
C LEU A 292 -0.10 -10.15 -3.74
N PHE A 293 -0.54 -9.06 -4.38
CA PHE A 293 -0.31 -8.84 -5.81
C PHE A 293 1.18 -8.91 -6.14
N GLY A 294 2.01 -8.13 -5.43
CA GLY A 294 3.44 -8.09 -5.67
C GLY A 294 4.13 -9.42 -5.42
N PHE A 295 3.78 -10.10 -4.32
CA PHE A 295 4.31 -11.41 -3.97
C PHE A 295 4.01 -12.45 -5.07
N ILE A 296 2.76 -12.51 -5.53
CA ILE A 296 2.31 -13.46 -6.54
C ILE A 296 2.97 -13.17 -7.89
N VAL A 297 2.92 -11.92 -8.36
CA VAL A 297 3.51 -11.51 -9.65
C VAL A 297 5.00 -11.82 -9.68
N MET A 298 5.72 -11.49 -8.61
CA MET A 298 7.14 -11.79 -8.53
C MET A 298 7.41 -13.30 -8.47
N GLY A 299 6.59 -14.06 -7.74
CA GLY A 299 6.66 -15.52 -7.73
C GLY A 299 6.54 -16.11 -9.14
N PHE A 300 5.57 -15.63 -9.94
CA PHE A 300 5.41 -16.03 -11.34
C PHE A 300 6.62 -15.64 -12.20
N TRP A 301 7.14 -14.42 -12.05
CA TRP A 301 8.32 -13.97 -12.80
C TRP A 301 9.57 -14.79 -12.47
N GLN A 302 9.76 -15.16 -11.21
CA GLN A 302 10.87 -16.02 -10.81
C GLN A 302 10.68 -17.45 -11.30
N ALA A 303 9.46 -18.01 -11.22
CA ALA A 303 9.17 -19.34 -11.73
C ALA A 303 9.42 -19.47 -13.25
N ARG A 304 9.03 -18.46 -14.04
CA ARG A 304 9.25 -18.43 -15.50
C ARG A 304 10.72 -18.38 -15.93
N ARG A 305 11.65 -18.00 -15.04
CA ARG A 305 13.10 -18.05 -15.36
C ARG A 305 13.64 -19.49 -15.42
N TRP A 306 12.86 -20.48 -15.00
CA TRP A 306 13.27 -21.87 -14.84
C TRP A 306 12.54 -22.85 -15.77
N VAL A 307 11.61 -22.35 -16.58
CA VAL A 307 10.96 -23.09 -17.69
C VAL A 307 11.58 -22.59 -18.98
#